data_AF-A0A849D7E6-F1
#
_entry.id   AF-A0A849D7E6-F1
#
_cell.length_a   1.000
_cell.length_b   1.000
_cell.length_c   1.000
_cell.angle_alpha   90.00
_cell.angle_beta   90.00
_cell.angle_gamma   90.00
#
_symmetry.space_group_name_H-M   'P 1'
#
loop_
_entity.id
_entity.type
_entity.pdbx_description
1 polymer ?
#
loop_
_entity_poly.entity_id
_entity_poly.type
_entity_poly.pdbx_seq_one_letter_code
_entity_poly.pdbx_strand_id
1 'polypeptide(L)' 'AGVTDTPSLRMIPGSELLLEDARKRNPLGRLTQPEDVANVVYLLSTGEASWITGTVIKVDGGESLR' A
#
# COMPACT_ATOMS: atom_id res chain seq x y z
N ALA A 1 -0.23 -3.73 -1.91
CA ALA A 1 -0.18 -2.44 -1.21
C ALA A 1 0.09 -1.34 -2.23
N GLY A 2 -0.12 -0.07 -1.86
CA GLY A 2 0.24 1.07 -2.70
C GLY A 2 1.73 1.32 -2.71
N VAL A 3 2.17 2.27 -3.53
CA VAL A 3 3.60 2.59 -3.64
C VAL A 3 4.11 3.11 -2.31
N THR A 4 5.18 2.49 -1.83
CA THR A 4 5.86 2.78 -0.57
C THR A 4 7.32 3.07 -0.86
N ASP A 5 7.83 4.18 -0.34
CA ASP A 5 9.23 4.55 -0.52
C ASP A 5 10.15 3.65 0.30
N THR A 6 10.75 2.66 -0.36
CA THR A 6 11.61 1.64 0.25
C THR A 6 12.97 1.61 -0.44
N PRO A 7 14.02 1.10 0.22
CA PRO A 7 15.32 0.93 -0.42
C PRO A 7 15.23 0.14 -1.73
N SER A 8 14.42 -0.92 -1.77
CA SER A 8 14.21 -1.73 -2.98
C SER A 8 13.55 -0.95 -4.11
N LEU A 9 12.57 -0.09 -3.82
CA LEU A 9 11.93 0.75 -4.84
C LEU A 9 12.93 1.74 -5.45
N ARG A 10 13.78 2.35 -4.62
CA ARG A 10 14.79 3.34 -5.05
C ARG A 10 15.88 2.75 -5.96
N MET A 11 16.01 1.42 -6.02
CA MET A 11 16.92 0.76 -6.95
C MET A 11 16.38 0.70 -8.39
N ILE A 12 15.10 0.99 -8.59
CA ILE A 12 14.47 0.99 -9.92
C ILE A 12 14.80 2.32 -10.61
N PRO A 13 15.41 2.32 -11.81
CA PRO A 13 15.65 3.54 -12.57
C PRO A 13 14.34 4.31 -12.82
N GLY A 14 14.32 5.60 -12.47
CA GLY A 14 13.13 6.45 -12.61
C GLY A 14 12.06 6.23 -11.53
N SER A 15 12.41 5.63 -10.39
CA SER A 15 11.50 5.40 -9.26
C SER A 15 10.82 6.67 -8.75
N GLU A 16 11.42 7.84 -8.97
CA GLU A 16 10.87 9.15 -8.61
C GLU A 16 9.54 9.42 -9.31
N LEU A 17 9.42 9.02 -10.59
CA LEU A 17 8.17 9.16 -11.35
C LEU A 17 7.07 8.28 -10.78
N LEU A 18 7.40 7.08 -10.31
CA LEU A 18 6.46 6.17 -9.66
C LEU A 18 5.96 6.73 -8.33
N LEU A 19 6.86 7.33 -7.55
CA LEU A 19 6.52 7.99 -6.28
C LEU A 19 5.61 9.21 -6.50
N GLU A 20 5.90 10.03 -7.51
CA GLU A 20 5.07 11.19 -7.83
C GLU A 20 3.68 10.79 -8.34
N ASP A 21 3.61 9.83 -9.27
CA ASP A 21 2.35 9.37 -9.85
C ASP A 21 1.45 8.73 -8.78
N ALA A 22 2.01 7.85 -7.94
CA ALA A 22 1.26 7.22 -6.86
C ALA A 22 0.69 8.24 -5.87
N ARG A 23 1.46 9.28 -5.52
CA ARG A 23 0.96 10.36 -4.66
C ARG A 23 -0.21 11.11 -5.29
N LYS A 24 -0.19 11.35 -6.61
CA LYS A 24 -1.27 12.02 -7.35
C LYS A 24 -2.52 11.14 -7.46
N ARG A 25 -2.35 9.84 -7.70
CA ARG A 25 -3.47 8.90 -7.85
C ARG A 25 -4.12 8.54 -6.52
N ASN A 26 -3.36 8.52 -5.43
CA ASN A 26 -3.89 8.27 -4.09
C ASN A 26 -4.87 9.38 -3.67
N PRO A 27 -6.16 9.06 -3.39
CA PRO A 27 -7.16 10.04 -2.95
C PRO A 27 -6.81 10.87 -1.71
N LEU A 28 -5.95 10.36 -0.84
CA LEU A 28 -5.49 11.04 0.37
C LEU A 28 -4.23 11.89 0.11
N GLY A 29 -3.73 11.94 -1.13
CA GLY A 29 -2.59 12.77 -1.53
C GLY A 29 -1.26 12.35 -0.90
N ARG A 30 -1.15 11.11 -0.40
CA ARG A 30 0.06 10.59 0.25
C ARG A 30 0.43 9.21 -0.27
N LEU A 31 1.71 8.87 -0.13
CA LEU A 31 2.20 7.52 -0.37
C LEU A 31 1.74 6.57 0.74
N THR A 32 1.73 5.28 0.41
CA THR A 32 1.59 4.23 1.42
C THR A 32 2.86 4.22 2.28
N GLN A 33 2.69 4.07 3.59
CA GLN A 33 3.76 3.90 4.55
C GLN A 33 3.83 2.42 4.98
N PRO A 34 5.01 1.92 5.41
CA PRO A 34 5.13 0.55 5.93
C PRO A 34 4.11 0.23 7.03
N GLU A 35 3.81 1.20 7.90
CA GLU A 35 2.87 1.07 9.02
C GLU A 35 1.43 0.86 8.53
N ASP A 36 1.04 1.43 7.39
CA ASP A 36 -0.30 1.21 6.82
C ASP A 36 -0.50 -0.28 6.48
N VAL A 37 0.53 -0.91 5.90
CA VAL A 37 0.52 -2.33 5.56
C VAL A 37 0.59 -3.19 6.82
N ALA A 38 1.48 -2.84 7.76
CA ALA A 38 1.65 -3.57 9.01
C ALA A 38 0.34 -3.60 9.83
N ASN A 39 -0.38 -2.48 9.91
CA ASN A 39 -1.65 -2.40 10.62
C ASN A 39 -2.71 -3.32 10.02
N VAL A 40 -2.78 -3.42 8.68
CA VAL A 40 -3.72 -4.35 8.03
C VAL A 40 -3.33 -5.81 8.25
N VAL A 41 -2.03 -6.12 8.18
CA VAL A 41 -1.53 -7.48 8.50
C VAL A 41 -1.87 -7.84 9.95
N TYR A 42 -1.70 -6.91 10.88
CA TYR A 42 -2.10 -7.09 12.28
C TYR A 42 -3.61 -7.37 12.39
N LEU A 43 -4.46 -6.57 11.75
CA LEU A 43 -5.92 -6.80 11.74
C LEU A 43 -6.29 -8.17 11.17
N LEU A 44 -5.62 -8.61 10.11
CA LEU A 44 -5.85 -9.94 9.53
C LEU A 44 -5.32 -11.09 10.40
N SER A 45 -4.49 -10.78 11.37
CA SER A 45 -3.96 -11.76 12.33
C SER A 45 -4.81 -11.87 13.59
N THR A 46 -5.88 -11.06 13.75
CA THR A 46 -6.76 -11.16 14.91
C THR A 46 -7.80 -12.28 14.74
N GLY A 47 -8.38 -12.74 15.85
CA GLY A 47 -9.37 -13.83 15.83
C GLY A 47 -10.64 -13.49 15.05
N GLU A 48 -11.03 -12.21 15.04
CA GLU A 48 -12.18 -11.68 14.31
C GLU A 48 -12.04 -11.82 12.79
N ALA A 49 -10.81 -11.85 12.28
CA ALA A 49 -10.52 -12.04 10.86
C ALA A 49 -10.51 -13.52 10.43
N SER A 50 -10.75 -14.49 11.33
CA SER A 50 -10.57 -15.92 11.08
C SER A 50 -11.37 -16.50 9.90
N TRP A 51 -12.48 -15.86 9.50
CA TRP A 51 -13.29 -16.30 8.37
C TRP A 51 -12.87 -15.68 7.02
N ILE A 52 -11.94 -14.73 7.02
CA ILE A 52 -11.45 -14.05 5.82
C ILE A 52 -10.40 -14.93 5.15
N THR A 53 -10.73 -15.51 4.00
CA THR A 53 -9.82 -16.35 3.20
C THR A 53 -10.07 -16.17 1.70
N GLY A 54 -9.05 -16.44 0.88
CA GLY A 54 -9.15 -16.40 -0.59
C GLY A 54 -9.37 -15.02 -1.21
N THR A 55 -9.13 -13.94 -0.46
CA THR A 55 -9.34 -12.56 -0.91
C THR A 55 -8.06 -11.74 -0.90
N VAL A 56 -7.99 -10.75 -1.79
CA VAL A 56 -6.88 -9.78 -1.86
C VAL A 56 -7.37 -8.44 -1.30
N ILE A 57 -6.84 -8.06 -0.14
CA ILE A 57 -7.16 -6.78 0.49
C ILE A 57 -6.16 -5.72 0.02
N LYS A 58 -6.67 -4.67 -0.65
CA LYS A 58 -5.87 -3.56 -1.14
C LYS A 58 -5.54 -2.60 0.01
N VAL A 59 -4.25 -2.44 0.27
CA VAL A 59 -3.72 -1.48 1.25
C VAL A 59 -2.95 -0.39 0.51
N ASP A 60 -3.68 0.48 -0.18
CA ASP A 60 -3.12 1.47 -1.09
C ASP A 60 -3.79 2.85 -0.99
N GLY A 61 -4.62 3.06 0.03
CA GLY A 61 -5.39 4.29 0.22
C GLY A 61 -6.34 4.62 -0.94
N GLY A 62 -6.66 3.66 -1.82
CA GLY A 62 -7.47 3.86 -3.03
C GLY A 62 -6.65 4.21 -4.28
N GLU A 63 -5.32 4.18 -4.21
CA GLU A 63 -4.43 4.46 -5.34
C GLU A 63 -4.76 3.62 -6.58
N SER A 64 -5.15 2.35 -6.44
CA SER A 64 -5.46 1.49 -7.59
C SER A 64 -6.85 1.69 -8.20
N LEU A 65 -7.67 2.60 -7.68
CA LEU A 65 -9.03 2.86 -8.17
C LEU A 65 -9.09 4.06 -9.13
N ARG A 66 -7.96 4.69 -9.42
CA ARG A 66 -7.81 5.82 -10.34
C ARG A 66 -6.59 5.67 -11.25
#